data_AF-A0A094I4T4-F1
#
_entry.id   AF-A0A094I4T4-F1
#
_cell.length_a   1.000
_cell.length_b   1.000
_cell.length_c   1.000
_cell.angle_alpha   90.00
_cell.angle_beta   90.00
_cell.angle_gamma   90.00
#
_symmetry.space_group_name_H-M   'P 1'
#
loop_
_entity.id
_entity.type
_entity.pdbx_description
1 polymer ?
#
loop_
_entity_poly.entity_id
_entity_poly.type
_entity_poly.pdbx_seq_one_letter_code
_entity_poly.pdbx_strand_id
1 'polypeptide(L)'
;MSSPTPNETFTSPPIDRTTVATLITTSLAARSPAPFPSAATLAALTPTLLTHLPEHGTSSTTLSHILTLPPALTSVALTPAYYAFVTGGILPIAAAADNLVTAQDCNVMVHDAHASLATTVEANTLTMLTELLRLSPQVWGGRAITPGATGSNILAIATARDVLLDRRLAARGSAETVASLGIVGACVEAGVRGVQILTAAAHS
;
A
#
# COMPACT_ATOMS: atom_id res chain seq x y z
N MET A 1 -19.67 30.60 -18.31
CA MET A 1 -18.35 30.64 -17.62
C MET A 1 -17.40 29.80 -18.44
N SER A 2 -16.55 30.46 -19.23
CA SER A 2 -15.56 29.78 -20.06
C SER A 2 -14.42 29.30 -19.16
N SER A 3 -14.20 27.99 -19.12
CA SER A 3 -13.05 27.40 -18.44
C SER A 3 -11.75 27.98 -19.02
N PRO A 4 -10.78 28.40 -18.19
CA PRO A 4 -9.52 28.93 -18.70
C PRO A 4 -8.80 27.84 -19.49
N THR A 5 -8.24 28.22 -20.64
CA THR A 5 -7.35 27.36 -21.42
C THR A 5 -6.11 27.01 -20.58
N PRO A 6 -5.80 25.72 -20.37
CA PRO A 6 -4.60 25.34 -19.64
C PRO A 6 -3.37 25.72 -20.45
N ASN A 7 -2.60 26.71 -19.97
CA ASN A 7 -1.29 27.09 -20.53
C ASN A 7 -0.15 26.18 -20.01
N GLU A 8 -0.45 25.24 -19.12
CA GLU A 8 0.52 24.28 -18.61
C GLU A 8 0.43 22.98 -19.40
N THR A 9 1.28 22.86 -20.41
CA THR A 9 1.56 21.58 -21.05
C THR A 9 2.43 20.78 -20.08
N PHE A 10 1.83 19.90 -19.27
CA PHE A 10 2.54 18.83 -18.54
C PHE A 10 3.03 17.76 -19.54
N THR A 11 3.76 18.17 -20.58
CA THR A 11 4.42 17.27 -21.52
C THR A 11 5.90 17.26 -21.17
N SER A 12 6.23 16.76 -19.98
CA SER A 12 7.55 16.15 -19.85
C SER A 12 7.57 14.98 -20.83
N PRO A 13 8.52 14.91 -21.78
CA PRO A 13 8.64 13.74 -22.63
C PRO A 13 8.73 12.50 -21.74
N PRO A 14 8.09 11.37 -22.11
CA PRO A 14 8.19 10.16 -21.31
C PRO A 14 9.67 9.85 -21.11
N ILE A 15 10.11 9.83 -19.86
CA ILE A 15 11.47 9.47 -19.52
C ILE A 15 11.73 8.10 -20.17
N ASP A 16 12.82 7.97 -20.92
CA ASP A 16 13.19 6.68 -21.51
C ASP A 16 13.32 5.65 -20.38
N ARG A 17 12.38 4.71 -20.37
CA ARG A 17 12.25 3.68 -19.33
C ARG A 17 13.49 2.79 -19.28
N THR A 18 14.18 2.63 -20.41
CA THR A 18 15.45 1.90 -20.52
C THR A 18 16.55 2.60 -19.75
N THR A 19 16.65 3.92 -19.93
CA THR A 19 17.59 4.76 -19.19
C THR A 19 17.32 4.72 -17.68
N VAL A 20 16.05 4.82 -17.25
CA VAL A 20 15.69 4.73 -15.81
C VAL A 20 16.03 3.37 -15.22
N ALA A 21 15.70 2.27 -15.90
CA ALA A 21 16.03 0.93 -15.43
C ALA A 21 17.56 0.73 -15.29
N THR A 22 18.34 1.27 -16.24
CA THR A 22 19.81 1.22 -16.19
C THR A 22 20.36 2.04 -15.02
N LEU A 23 19.83 3.25 -14.81
CA LEU A 23 20.24 4.13 -13.70
C LEU A 23 19.96 3.50 -12.34
N ILE A 24 18.75 2.93 -12.15
CA ILE A 24 18.37 2.23 -10.92
C ILE A 24 19.28 1.03 -10.69
N THR A 25 19.50 0.20 -11.71
CA THR A 25 20.35 -1.00 -11.60
C THR A 25 21.79 -0.63 -11.21
N THR A 26 22.34 0.41 -11.84
CA THR A 26 23.70 0.90 -11.55
C THR A 26 23.81 1.43 -10.13
N SER A 27 22.83 2.21 -9.68
CA SER A 27 22.79 2.76 -8.32
C SER A 27 22.64 1.65 -7.26
N LEU A 28 21.80 0.65 -7.53
CA LEU A 28 21.65 -0.52 -6.66
C LEU A 28 22.91 -1.40 -6.60
N ALA A 29 23.75 -1.43 -7.64
CA ALA A 29 25.03 -2.12 -7.59
C ALA A 29 26.02 -1.46 -6.62
N ALA A 30 25.85 -0.16 -6.33
CA ALA A 30 26.68 0.60 -5.37
C ALA A 30 26.21 0.46 -3.90
N ARG A 31 25.20 -0.40 -3.62
CA ARG A 31 24.69 -0.60 -2.26
C ARG A 31 25.73 -1.21 -1.32
N SER A 32 25.54 -0.96 -0.02
CA SER A 32 26.33 -1.64 1.02
C SER A 32 26.06 -3.16 1.01
N PRO A 33 27.08 -4.01 1.12
CA PRO A 33 26.90 -5.45 1.36
C PRO A 33 26.49 -5.76 2.81
N ALA A 34 26.65 -4.79 3.72
CA ALA A 34 26.19 -4.88 5.10
C ALA A 34 24.69 -4.51 5.20
N PRO A 35 23.96 -5.05 6.19
CA PRO A 35 22.52 -4.80 6.33
C PRO A 35 22.19 -3.32 6.60
N PHE A 36 23.14 -2.60 7.22
CA PHE A 36 23.02 -1.20 7.60
C PHE A 36 24.16 -0.37 7.01
N PRO A 37 23.92 0.92 6.70
CA PRO A 37 24.96 1.85 6.27
C PRO A 37 25.95 2.16 7.40
N SER A 38 27.18 2.52 7.03
CA SER A 38 28.19 2.95 8.01
C SER A 38 27.89 4.36 8.54
N ALA A 39 28.35 4.67 9.75
CA ALA A 39 28.23 6.02 10.31
C ALA A 39 28.90 7.09 9.43
N ALA A 40 30.03 6.76 8.80
CA ALA A 40 30.71 7.65 7.86
C ALA A 40 29.88 7.93 6.60
N THR A 41 29.22 6.91 6.05
CA THR A 41 28.31 7.05 4.89
C THR A 41 27.12 7.95 5.23
N LEU A 42 26.52 7.74 6.41
CA LEU A 42 25.41 8.58 6.88
C LEU A 42 25.84 10.03 7.09
N ALA A 43 26.99 10.25 7.74
CA ALA A 43 27.53 11.59 7.97
C ALA A 43 27.85 12.33 6.66
N ALA A 44 28.30 11.62 5.63
CA ALA A 44 28.61 12.21 4.33
C ALA A 44 27.37 12.57 3.50
N LEU A 45 26.31 11.75 3.54
CA LEU A 45 25.11 11.92 2.71
C LEU A 45 23.99 12.72 3.38
N THR A 46 23.92 12.77 4.71
CA THR A 46 22.88 13.54 5.41
C THR A 46 22.85 15.02 5.02
N PRO A 47 24.00 15.74 4.90
CA PRO A 47 24.02 17.14 4.48
C PRO A 47 23.58 17.38 3.03
N THR A 48 23.51 16.35 2.19
CA THR A 48 23.07 16.50 0.79
C THR A 48 21.55 16.48 0.66
N LEU A 49 20.83 16.05 1.70
CA LEU A 49 19.39 15.94 1.69
C LEU A 49 18.75 17.34 1.61
N LEU A 50 17.77 17.48 0.71
CA LEU A 50 16.94 18.67 0.64
C LEU A 50 16.04 18.72 1.88
N THR A 51 16.20 19.76 2.71
CA THR A 51 15.40 19.99 3.92
C THR A 51 14.28 21.02 3.73
N HIS A 52 14.24 21.66 2.56
CA HIS A 52 13.23 22.64 2.19
C HIS A 52 12.70 22.35 0.78
N LEU A 53 11.43 22.65 0.57
CA LEU A 53 10.79 22.55 -0.75
C LEU A 53 11.32 23.68 -1.66
N PRO A 54 11.96 23.37 -2.80
CA PRO A 54 12.40 24.40 -3.74
C PRO A 54 11.21 25.13 -4.39
N GLU A 55 11.40 26.41 -4.74
CA GLU A 55 10.37 27.21 -5.44
C GLU A 55 10.01 26.65 -6.83
N HIS A 56 10.97 25.99 -7.48
CA HIS A 56 10.80 25.39 -8.81
C HIS A 56 11.24 23.93 -8.81
N GLY A 57 10.43 23.06 -9.41
CA GLY A 57 10.75 21.64 -9.56
C GLY A 57 11.69 21.36 -10.72
N THR A 58 12.72 20.54 -10.49
CA THR A 58 13.72 20.15 -11.50
C THR A 58 13.89 18.62 -11.51
N SER A 59 13.11 17.92 -12.36
CA SER A 59 13.00 16.45 -12.35
C SER A 59 14.34 15.71 -12.54
N SER A 60 15.21 16.17 -13.43
CA SER A 60 16.51 15.54 -13.71
C SER A 60 17.49 15.62 -12.53
N THR A 61 17.54 16.75 -11.84
CA THR A 61 18.38 16.94 -10.65
C THR A 61 17.83 16.14 -9.46
N THR A 62 16.51 16.05 -9.33
CA THR A 62 15.87 15.25 -8.28
C THR A 62 16.18 13.77 -8.46
N LEU A 63 16.05 13.25 -9.69
CA LEU A 63 16.40 11.85 -9.98
C LEU A 63 17.89 11.60 -9.72
N SER A 64 18.77 12.50 -10.18
CA SER A 64 20.22 12.38 -9.94
C SER A 64 20.54 12.34 -8.45
N HIS A 65 19.88 13.18 -7.63
CA HIS A 65 20.03 13.18 -6.19
C HIS A 65 19.49 11.90 -5.55
N ILE A 66 18.29 11.42 -5.91
CA ILE A 66 17.74 10.17 -5.38
C ILE A 66 18.70 8.99 -5.63
N LEU A 67 19.33 8.96 -6.81
CA LEU A 67 20.27 7.89 -7.19
C LEU A 67 21.60 7.92 -6.41
N THR A 68 21.91 8.98 -5.65
CA THR A 68 23.08 8.99 -4.75
C THR A 68 22.80 8.39 -3.38
N LEU A 69 21.52 8.21 -3.01
CA LEU A 69 21.10 7.81 -1.67
C LEU A 69 21.28 6.33 -1.31
N PRO A 70 21.22 5.34 -2.24
CA PRO A 70 21.22 3.92 -1.86
C PRO A 70 22.33 3.44 -0.92
N PRO A 71 23.58 3.95 -0.97
CA PRO A 71 24.60 3.61 0.03
C PRO A 71 24.23 3.97 1.48
N ALA A 72 23.38 4.97 1.69
CA ALA A 72 22.86 5.39 3.00
C ALA A 72 21.52 4.75 3.37
N LEU A 73 20.94 3.89 2.52
CA LEU A 73 19.68 3.19 2.78
C LEU A 73 19.94 1.74 3.22
N THR A 74 19.09 1.22 4.09
CA THR A 74 19.19 -0.16 4.57
C THR A 74 18.86 -1.16 3.46
N SER A 75 19.62 -2.26 3.38
CA SER A 75 19.42 -3.33 2.38
C SER A 75 19.20 -4.69 3.05
N VAL A 76 18.46 -4.71 4.15
CA VAL A 76 18.28 -5.87 5.03
C VAL A 76 17.69 -7.10 4.33
N ALA A 77 16.69 -6.93 3.46
CA ALA A 77 16.07 -8.03 2.71
C ALA A 77 16.99 -8.65 1.63
N LEU A 78 18.07 -7.95 1.26
CA LEU A 78 19.07 -8.39 0.28
C LEU A 78 20.37 -8.87 0.94
N THR A 79 20.40 -8.95 2.27
CA THR A 79 21.60 -9.28 3.04
C THR A 79 21.46 -10.67 3.68
N PRO A 80 22.21 -11.69 3.21
CA PRO A 80 22.06 -13.07 3.71
C PRO A 80 22.35 -13.27 5.20
N ALA A 81 23.16 -12.38 5.78
CA ALA A 81 23.56 -12.42 7.19
C ALA A 81 22.61 -11.65 8.13
N TYR A 82 21.47 -11.15 7.62
CA TYR A 82 20.50 -10.42 8.43
C TYR A 82 19.37 -11.35 8.90
N TYR A 83 19.24 -11.52 10.22
CA TYR A 83 18.32 -12.48 10.84
C TYR A 83 17.30 -11.85 11.80
N ALA A 84 17.15 -10.52 11.79
CA ALA A 84 16.21 -9.82 12.63
C ALA A 84 14.94 -9.43 11.86
N PHE A 85 13.83 -9.24 12.58
CA PHE A 85 12.52 -8.83 12.03
C PHE A 85 11.97 -9.75 10.92
N VAL A 86 10.84 -9.35 10.35
CA VAL A 86 10.27 -9.95 9.14
C VAL A 86 10.49 -8.94 8.00
N THR A 87 11.59 -9.10 7.26
CA THR A 87 12.01 -8.12 6.25
C THR A 87 11.43 -8.36 4.85
N GLY A 88 10.79 -9.51 4.64
CA GLY A 88 10.27 -9.91 3.34
C GLY A 88 11.37 -10.02 2.27
N GLY A 89 10.94 -10.00 1.02
CA GLY A 89 11.80 -10.02 -0.17
C GLY A 89 10.93 -9.92 -1.43
N ILE A 90 11.53 -9.56 -2.56
CA ILE A 90 10.82 -9.37 -3.83
C ILE A 90 11.38 -10.34 -4.88
N LEU A 91 10.48 -11.03 -5.59
CA LEU A 91 10.85 -11.81 -6.77
C LEU A 91 11.01 -10.86 -7.98
N PRO A 92 11.92 -11.14 -8.92
CA PRO A 92 12.11 -10.28 -10.10
C PRO A 92 10.80 -10.02 -10.88
N ILE A 93 9.94 -11.03 -11.01
CA ILE A 93 8.64 -10.88 -11.69
C ILE A 93 7.67 -9.97 -10.92
N ALA A 94 7.71 -9.99 -9.59
CA ALA A 94 6.89 -9.10 -8.77
C ALA A 94 7.38 -7.65 -8.86
N ALA A 95 8.70 -7.43 -8.85
CA ALA A 95 9.26 -6.11 -9.10
C ALA A 95 8.91 -5.56 -10.50
N ALA A 96 8.89 -6.42 -11.52
CA ALA A 96 8.47 -6.03 -12.86
C ALA A 96 6.97 -5.64 -12.90
N ALA A 97 6.12 -6.40 -12.21
CA ALA A 97 4.70 -6.09 -12.08
C ALA A 97 4.45 -4.76 -11.36
N ASP A 98 5.16 -4.49 -10.26
CA ASP A 98 5.04 -3.21 -9.53
C ASP A 98 5.41 -2.02 -10.42
N ASN A 99 6.51 -2.12 -11.17
CA ASN A 99 6.90 -1.07 -12.13
C ASN A 99 5.86 -0.87 -13.24
N LEU A 100 5.23 -1.95 -13.72
CA LEU A 100 4.15 -1.86 -14.71
C LEU A 100 2.93 -1.14 -14.14
N VAL A 101 2.50 -1.48 -12.92
CA VAL A 101 1.35 -0.85 -12.26
C VAL A 101 1.63 0.63 -12.00
N THR A 102 2.82 0.99 -11.53
CA THR A 102 3.24 2.39 -11.38
C THR A 102 3.22 3.13 -12.72
N ALA A 103 3.72 2.51 -13.79
CA ALA A 103 3.75 3.13 -15.11
C ALA A 103 2.36 3.31 -15.74
N GLN A 104 1.39 2.49 -15.33
CA GLN A 104 0.02 2.57 -15.80
C GLN A 104 -0.80 3.61 -15.02
N ASP A 105 -0.40 3.91 -13.79
CA ASP A 105 -1.01 4.94 -12.92
C ASP A 105 -2.55 4.87 -12.85
N CYS A 106 -3.07 3.63 -12.82
CA CYS A 106 -4.50 3.40 -12.76
C CYS A 106 -5.04 3.72 -11.36
N ASN A 107 -6.13 4.49 -11.30
CA ASN A 107 -6.95 4.67 -10.11
C ASN A 107 -8.31 3.98 -10.30
N VAL A 108 -8.41 2.71 -9.86
CA VAL A 108 -9.65 1.92 -9.96
C VAL A 108 -10.36 1.93 -8.62
N MET A 109 -11.54 2.57 -8.57
CA MET A 109 -12.30 2.74 -7.32
C MET A 109 -13.54 1.84 -7.23
N VAL A 110 -14.05 1.37 -8.37
CA VAL A 110 -15.24 0.52 -8.48
C VAL A 110 -15.01 -0.59 -9.50
N HIS A 111 -15.77 -1.67 -9.36
CA HIS A 111 -15.81 -2.70 -10.40
C HIS A 111 -16.65 -2.21 -11.58
N ASP A 112 -16.02 -2.06 -12.74
CA ASP A 112 -16.66 -1.87 -14.03
C ASP A 112 -15.96 -2.77 -15.06
N ALA A 113 -16.65 -3.83 -15.47
CA ALA A 113 -16.15 -4.84 -16.40
C ALA A 113 -15.85 -4.27 -17.80
N HIS A 114 -16.36 -3.09 -18.14
CA HIS A 114 -16.11 -2.43 -19.42
C HIS A 114 -14.98 -1.40 -19.34
N ALA A 115 -14.60 -0.95 -18.14
CA ALA A 115 -13.57 0.07 -17.96
C ALA A 115 -12.21 -0.48 -17.54
N SER A 116 -12.15 -1.56 -16.74
CA SER A 116 -10.88 -2.09 -16.24
C SER A 116 -10.94 -3.56 -15.85
N LEU A 117 -9.82 -4.28 -16.09
CA LEU A 117 -9.63 -5.65 -15.64
C LEU A 117 -9.05 -5.74 -14.21
N ALA A 118 -8.69 -4.61 -13.58
CA ALA A 118 -7.93 -4.63 -12.32
C ALA A 118 -8.62 -5.43 -11.20
N THR A 119 -9.91 -5.20 -10.98
CA THR A 119 -10.71 -5.92 -9.96
C THR A 119 -10.91 -7.39 -10.29
N THR A 120 -10.98 -7.74 -11.59
CA THR A 120 -11.02 -9.15 -12.04
C THR A 120 -9.68 -9.84 -11.79
N VAL A 121 -8.56 -9.17 -12.06
CA VAL A 121 -7.21 -9.68 -11.77
C VAL A 121 -7.04 -9.90 -10.26
N GLU A 122 -7.48 -8.95 -9.43
CA GLU A 122 -7.48 -9.06 -7.97
C GLU A 122 -8.28 -10.27 -7.49
N ALA A 123 -9.53 -10.42 -7.95
CA ALA A 123 -10.41 -11.53 -7.56
C ALA A 123 -9.85 -12.91 -7.96
N ASN A 124 -9.30 -13.02 -9.17
CA ASN A 124 -8.68 -14.26 -9.64
C ASN A 124 -7.40 -14.58 -8.88
N THR A 125 -6.59 -13.57 -8.55
CA THR A 125 -5.38 -13.73 -7.73
C THR A 125 -5.71 -14.28 -6.35
N LEU A 126 -6.74 -13.74 -5.69
CA LEU A 126 -7.20 -14.25 -4.40
C LEU A 126 -7.74 -15.69 -4.50
N THR A 127 -8.39 -16.04 -5.61
CA THR A 127 -8.83 -17.42 -5.85
C THR A 127 -7.62 -18.37 -5.91
N MET A 128 -6.60 -18.03 -6.69
CA MET A 128 -5.36 -18.81 -6.75
C MET A 128 -4.65 -18.91 -5.38
N LEU A 129 -4.65 -17.84 -4.59
CA LEU A 129 -4.10 -17.87 -3.23
C LEU A 129 -4.89 -18.79 -2.30
N THR A 130 -6.23 -18.78 -2.38
CA THR A 130 -7.05 -19.72 -1.60
C THR A 130 -6.81 -21.16 -2.00
N GLU A 131 -6.61 -21.46 -3.29
CA GLU A 131 -6.25 -22.79 -3.77
C GLU A 131 -4.88 -23.23 -3.26
N LEU A 132 -3.87 -22.35 -3.38
CA LEU A 132 -2.50 -22.59 -2.89
C LEU A 132 -2.49 -22.92 -1.40
N LEU A 133 -3.29 -22.20 -0.60
CA LEU A 133 -3.40 -22.37 0.84
C LEU A 133 -4.42 -23.45 1.25
N ARG A 134 -5.07 -24.11 0.29
CA ARG A 134 -6.11 -25.14 0.51
C ARG A 134 -7.27 -24.64 1.37
N LEU A 135 -7.66 -23.39 1.16
CA LEU A 135 -8.76 -22.73 1.85
C LEU A 135 -10.07 -22.97 1.10
N SER A 136 -11.13 -23.35 1.82
CA SER A 136 -12.45 -23.59 1.24
C SER A 136 -13.05 -22.30 0.67
N PRO A 137 -13.44 -22.25 -0.60
CA PRO A 137 -14.03 -21.05 -1.19
C PRO A 137 -15.40 -20.68 -0.58
N GLN A 138 -16.09 -21.63 0.05
CA GLN A 138 -17.33 -21.39 0.79
C GLN A 138 -17.11 -20.54 2.05
N VAL A 139 -15.93 -20.62 2.65
CA VAL A 139 -15.53 -19.83 3.83
C VAL A 139 -14.74 -18.59 3.43
N TRP A 140 -13.89 -18.71 2.40
CA TRP A 140 -12.95 -17.68 1.95
C TRP A 140 -13.40 -17.01 0.64
N GLY A 141 -14.62 -16.48 0.66
CA GLY A 141 -15.26 -15.82 -0.49
C GLY A 141 -14.83 -14.37 -0.74
N GLY A 142 -14.01 -13.77 0.14
CA GLY A 142 -13.55 -12.38 0.01
C GLY A 142 -12.65 -12.17 -1.22
N ARG A 143 -12.82 -11.03 -1.90
CA ARG A 143 -12.11 -10.69 -3.16
C ARG A 143 -11.41 -9.32 -3.12
N ALA A 144 -11.00 -8.88 -1.94
CA ALA A 144 -10.30 -7.61 -1.75
C ALA A 144 -8.91 -7.83 -1.14
N ILE A 145 -7.89 -7.22 -1.74
CA ILE A 145 -6.53 -7.10 -1.21
C ILE A 145 -6.45 -5.79 -0.45
N THR A 146 -5.80 -5.82 0.71
CA THR A 146 -5.51 -4.62 1.50
C THR A 146 -4.00 -4.40 1.57
N PRO A 147 -3.52 -3.16 1.78
CA PRO A 147 -2.09 -2.85 1.81
C PRO A 147 -1.27 -3.61 2.88
N GLY A 148 -1.93 -4.17 3.89
CA GLY A 148 -1.26 -5.01 4.89
C GLY A 148 -2.21 -5.52 5.98
N ALA A 149 -1.67 -6.39 6.84
CA ALA A 149 -2.44 -7.10 7.86
C ALA A 149 -3.20 -6.19 8.83
N THR A 150 -2.63 -5.04 9.21
CA THR A 150 -3.30 -4.06 10.07
C THR A 150 -4.58 -3.53 9.41
N GLY A 151 -4.51 -3.17 8.13
CA GLY A 151 -5.67 -2.73 7.36
C GLY A 151 -6.72 -3.84 7.23
N SER A 152 -6.28 -5.08 6.96
CA SER A 152 -7.18 -6.25 6.93
C SER A 152 -7.90 -6.45 8.26
N ASN A 153 -7.18 -6.37 9.39
CA ASN A 153 -7.75 -6.55 10.72
C ASN A 153 -8.77 -5.46 11.06
N ILE A 154 -8.47 -4.20 10.75
CA ILE A 154 -9.40 -3.09 10.96
C ILE A 154 -10.69 -3.32 10.15
N LEU A 155 -10.57 -3.68 8.87
CA LEU A 155 -11.72 -3.96 8.01
C LEU A 155 -12.54 -5.16 8.51
N ALA A 156 -11.87 -6.24 8.92
CA ALA A 156 -12.52 -7.43 9.45
C ALA A 156 -13.27 -7.13 10.76
N ILE A 157 -12.66 -6.38 11.68
CA ILE A 157 -13.30 -6.00 12.95
C ILE A 157 -14.48 -5.05 12.69
N ALA A 158 -14.34 -4.08 11.79
CA ALA A 158 -15.41 -3.14 11.46
C ALA A 158 -16.62 -3.86 10.83
N THR A 159 -16.40 -4.74 9.86
CA THR A 159 -17.48 -5.52 9.22
C THR A 159 -18.11 -6.50 10.18
N ALA A 160 -17.32 -7.18 11.02
CA ALA A 160 -17.85 -8.08 12.06
C ALA A 160 -18.70 -7.32 13.09
N ARG A 161 -18.28 -6.13 13.51
CA ARG A 161 -19.06 -5.25 14.40
C ARG A 161 -20.43 -4.95 13.80
N ASP A 162 -20.46 -4.54 12.53
CA ASP A 162 -21.70 -4.14 11.89
C ASP A 162 -22.68 -5.31 11.76
N VAL A 163 -22.18 -6.48 11.32
CA VAL A 163 -22.96 -7.71 11.26
C VAL A 163 -23.50 -8.13 12.64
N LEU A 164 -22.72 -7.98 13.70
CA LEU A 164 -23.15 -8.33 15.06
C LEU A 164 -24.21 -7.35 15.59
N LEU A 165 -24.07 -6.06 15.29
CA LEU A 165 -25.07 -5.05 15.64
C LEU A 165 -26.38 -5.31 14.89
N ASP A 166 -26.33 -5.53 13.58
CA ASP A 166 -27.51 -5.82 12.76
C ASP A 166 -28.24 -7.08 13.26
N ARG A 167 -27.51 -8.15 13.57
CA ARG A 167 -28.09 -9.37 14.15
C ARG A 167 -28.77 -9.10 15.49
N ARG A 168 -28.19 -8.22 16.31
CA ARG A 168 -28.74 -7.87 17.63
C ARG A 168 -29.96 -6.96 17.52
N LEU A 169 -29.98 -6.04 16.56
CA LEU A 169 -31.15 -5.22 16.22
C LEU A 169 -32.30 -6.11 15.76
N ALA A 170 -32.04 -7.03 14.83
CA ALA A 170 -33.03 -8.01 14.35
C ALA A 170 -33.59 -8.88 15.49
N ALA A 171 -32.73 -9.37 16.39
CA ALA A 171 -33.17 -10.14 17.56
C ALA A 171 -34.04 -9.34 18.55
N ARG A 172 -34.04 -7.99 18.45
CA ARG A 172 -34.88 -7.08 19.23
C ARG A 172 -36.11 -6.60 18.46
N GLY A 173 -36.35 -7.14 17.26
CA GLY A 173 -37.49 -6.77 16.41
C GLY A 173 -37.31 -5.48 15.62
N SER A 174 -36.10 -4.92 15.57
CA SER A 174 -35.81 -3.77 14.70
C SER A 174 -35.48 -4.23 13.28
N ALA A 175 -35.97 -3.48 12.29
CA ALA A 175 -35.65 -3.66 10.87
C ALA A 175 -34.46 -2.79 10.41
N GLU A 176 -33.93 -1.96 11.32
CA GLU A 176 -32.83 -1.04 11.03
C GLU A 176 -31.47 -1.76 11.04
N THR A 177 -30.46 -1.11 10.46
CA THR A 177 -29.08 -1.61 10.37
C THR A 177 -28.08 -0.53 10.79
N VAL A 178 -26.81 -0.89 10.93
CA VAL A 178 -25.73 0.09 11.08
C VAL A 178 -25.68 1.05 9.90
N ALA A 179 -25.99 0.60 8.68
CA ALA A 179 -25.97 1.44 7.49
C ALA A 179 -27.03 2.56 7.54
N SER A 180 -28.20 2.31 8.15
CA SER A 180 -29.27 3.29 8.25
C SER A 180 -29.16 4.18 9.50
N LEU A 181 -28.82 3.60 10.65
CA LEU A 181 -28.74 4.32 11.93
C LEU A 181 -27.40 5.02 12.18
N GLY A 182 -26.38 4.65 11.40
CA GLY A 182 -25.00 4.89 11.76
C GLY A 182 -24.57 4.08 13.00
N ILE A 183 -23.26 4.01 13.22
CA ILE A 183 -22.68 3.17 14.28
C ILE A 183 -23.19 3.51 15.68
N VAL A 184 -23.34 4.79 16.00
CA VAL A 184 -23.76 5.23 17.35
C VAL A 184 -25.22 4.90 17.58
N GLY A 185 -26.09 5.17 16.60
CA GLY A 185 -27.52 4.86 16.68
C GLY A 185 -27.76 3.37 16.84
N ALA A 186 -27.11 2.55 16.01
CA ALA A 186 -27.19 1.10 16.10
C ALA A 186 -26.73 0.56 17.47
N CYS A 187 -25.65 1.11 18.05
CA CYS A 187 -25.20 0.73 19.39
C CYS A 187 -26.27 1.04 20.46
N VAL A 188 -26.86 2.23 20.43
CA VAL A 188 -27.89 2.64 21.40
C VAL A 188 -29.11 1.72 21.30
N GLU A 189 -29.63 1.49 20.10
CA GLU A 189 -30.83 0.70 19.89
C GLU A 189 -30.62 -0.81 20.17
N ALA A 190 -29.44 -1.32 19.83
CA ALA A 190 -29.01 -2.67 20.19
C ALA A 190 -28.74 -2.84 21.70
N GLY A 191 -28.76 -1.76 22.48
CA GLY A 191 -28.48 -1.77 23.92
C GLY A 191 -27.02 -2.08 24.25
N VAL A 192 -26.09 -1.70 23.38
CA VAL A 192 -24.64 -1.80 23.61
C VAL A 192 -24.22 -0.68 24.55
N ARG A 193 -23.60 -1.05 25.68
CA ARG A 193 -23.20 -0.10 26.74
C ARG A 193 -21.76 0.36 26.65
N GLY A 194 -20.96 -0.28 25.81
CA GLY A 194 -19.54 0.01 25.65
C GLY A 194 -18.93 -0.78 24.51
N VAL A 195 -17.85 -0.23 23.96
CA VAL A 195 -17.02 -0.86 22.95
C VAL A 195 -15.58 -0.80 23.45
N GLN A 196 -14.87 -1.92 23.36
CA GLN A 196 -13.46 -2.00 23.70
C GLN A 196 -12.71 -2.58 22.50
N ILE A 197 -11.65 -1.88 22.08
CA ILE A 197 -10.71 -2.40 21.09
C ILE A 197 -9.54 -3.00 21.87
N LEU A 198 -9.36 -4.31 21.74
CA LEU A 198 -8.20 -4.98 22.31
C LEU A 198 -7.05 -4.90 21.30
N THR A 199 -5.95 -4.29 21.71
CA THR A 199 -4.72 -4.24 20.93
C THR A 199 -3.70 -5.18 21.54
N ALA A 200 -2.75 -5.67 20.73
CA ALA A 200 -1.52 -6.23 21.30
C ALA A 200 -0.80 -5.15 22.13
N ALA A 201 0.09 -5.57 23.03
CA ALA A 201 0.96 -4.65 23.76
C ALA A 201 1.67 -3.71 22.78
N ALA A 202 1.86 -2.46 23.18
CA ALA A 202 2.56 -1.48 22.37
C ALA A 202 3.92 -2.05 21.95
N HIS A 203 4.18 -2.04 20.64
CA HIS A 203 5.47 -2.39 20.09
C HIS A 203 5.92 -1.20 19.25
N SER A 204 7.07 -0.64 19.65
CA SER A 204 7.66 0.66 19.25
C SER A 204 7.19 1.85 20.09
#